data_AF-A0AAV4R012-F1
#
_entry.id   AF-A0AAV4R012-F1
#
_cell.length_a   1.000
_cell.length_b   1.000
_cell.length_c   1.000
_cell.angle_alpha   90.00
_cell.angle_beta   90.00
_cell.angle_gamma   90.00
#
_symmetry.space_group_name_H-M   'P 1'
#
loop_
_entity.id
_entity.type
_entity.pdbx_description
1 polymer ?
#
loop_
_entity_poly.entity_id
_entity_poly.type
_entity_poly.pdbx_seq_one_letter_code
_entity_poly.pdbx_strand_id
1 'polypeptide(L)'
;SNKIRFLPPGVFEDLPHIKVVSLSNNTLSSLPEDVFSPLWKPDIYLDLRGNPIKCDSRILWTVTSETKPERIIGKCVHPKQLFGKNIDDLTEEDLNC
;
A
#
# COMPACT_ATOMS: atom_id res chain seq x y z
N SER A 1 9.89 11.75 -11.71
CA SER A 1 9.00 11.80 -10.54
C SER A 1 7.62 12.20 -11.03
N ASN A 2 6.61 11.38 -10.72
CA ASN A 2 5.21 11.73 -10.94
C ASN A 2 4.66 12.39 -9.66
N LYS A 3 3.50 13.05 -9.77
CA LYS A 3 2.88 13.80 -8.65
C LYS A 3 1.52 13.22 -8.27
N ILE A 4 1.34 11.91 -8.43
CA ILE A 4 0.08 11.25 -8.08
C ILE A 4 -0.10 11.35 -6.57
N ARG A 5 -1.21 11.97 -6.15
CA ARG A 5 -1.59 12.17 -4.74
C ARG A 5 -2.77 11.29 -4.35
N PHE A 6 -3.62 10.97 -5.32
CA PHE A 6 -4.84 10.22 -5.17
C PHE A 6 -5.02 9.35 -6.41
N LEU A 7 -5.52 8.15 -6.18
CA LEU A 7 -5.93 7.21 -7.22
C LEU A 7 -7.46 7.25 -7.29
N PRO A 8 -8.05 7.31 -8.49
CA PRO A 8 -9.50 7.24 -8.60
C PRO A 8 -9.99 5.85 -8.15
N PRO A 9 -11.21 5.78 -7.59
CA PRO A 9 -11.86 4.50 -7.32
C PRO A 9 -11.90 3.64 -8.60
N GLY A 10 -11.74 2.33 -8.44
CA GLY A 10 -11.84 1.37 -9.55
C GLY A 10 -10.66 1.35 -10.53
N VAL A 11 -9.59 2.11 -10.31
CA VAL A 11 -8.43 2.18 -11.23
C VAL A 11 -7.76 0.82 -11.50
N PHE A 12 -8.01 -0.19 -10.66
CA PHE A 12 -7.45 -1.53 -10.76
C PHE A 12 -8.48 -2.64 -11.04
N GLU A 13 -9.77 -2.32 -11.23
CA GLU A 13 -10.85 -3.33 -11.34
C GLU A 13 -10.71 -4.24 -12.58
N ASP A 14 -10.33 -3.68 -13.72
CA ASP A 14 -10.27 -4.42 -15.00
C ASP A 14 -8.84 -4.80 -15.42
N LEU A 15 -8.04 -5.27 -14.46
CA LEU A 15 -6.65 -5.69 -14.70
C LEU A 15 -6.45 -7.19 -14.40
N PRO A 16 -7.00 -8.11 -15.22
CA PRO A 16 -7.05 -9.54 -14.91
C PRO A 16 -5.68 -10.23 -14.91
N HIS A 17 -4.70 -9.67 -15.63
CA HIS A 17 -3.36 -10.25 -15.81
C HIS A 17 -2.26 -9.44 -15.12
N ILE A 18 -2.60 -8.46 -14.30
CA ILE A 18 -1.59 -7.63 -13.61
C ILE A 18 -0.79 -8.49 -12.64
N LYS A 19 0.53 -8.29 -12.65
CA LYS A 19 1.47 -8.95 -11.73
C LYS A 19 2.29 -7.94 -10.94
N VAL A 20 2.52 -6.76 -11.52
CA VAL A 20 3.35 -5.73 -10.90
C VAL A 20 2.65 -4.39 -11.05
N VAL A 21 2.50 -3.68 -9.93
CA VAL A 21 1.99 -2.31 -9.88
C VAL A 21 3.07 -1.45 -9.25
N SER A 22 3.71 -0.58 -10.04
CA SER A 22 4.67 0.39 -9.51
C SER A 22 4.04 1.77 -9.43
N LEU A 23 3.90 2.26 -8.20
CA LEU A 23 3.49 3.61 -7.84
C LEU A 23 4.66 4.38 -7.21
N SER A 24 5.89 3.90 -7.40
CA SER A 24 7.09 4.47 -6.79
C SER A 24 7.32 5.94 -7.17
N ASN A 25 7.96 6.69 -6.27
CA ASN A 25 8.33 8.09 -6.43
C ASN A 25 7.16 9.02 -6.81
N ASN A 26 6.04 8.83 -6.11
CA ASN A 26 4.85 9.67 -6.14
C ASN A 26 4.64 10.36 -4.78
N THR A 27 3.43 10.87 -4.54
CA THR A 27 3.08 11.62 -3.33
C THR A 27 1.87 11.01 -2.62
N LEU A 28 1.69 9.68 -2.73
CA LEU A 28 0.64 8.95 -2.04
C LEU A 28 0.94 8.93 -0.54
N SER A 29 -0.03 9.33 0.27
CA SER A 29 0.09 9.28 1.74
C SER A 29 -0.85 8.28 2.40
N SER A 30 -1.78 7.69 1.64
CA SER A 30 -2.80 6.76 2.12
C SER A 30 -3.00 5.64 1.11
N LEU A 31 -3.36 4.46 1.61
CA LEU A 31 -3.65 3.28 0.80
C LEU A 31 -5.06 2.77 1.16
N PRO A 32 -6.12 3.48 0.74
CA PRO A 32 -7.48 3.13 1.14
C PRO A 32 -7.88 1.77 0.53
N GLU A 33 -8.52 0.95 1.36
CA GLU A 33 -8.84 -0.45 1.05
C GLU A 33 -9.69 -0.61 -0.22
N ASP A 34 -10.69 0.24 -0.41
CA ASP A 34 -11.57 0.24 -1.58
C ASP A 34 -10.81 0.40 -2.90
N VAL A 35 -9.74 1.20 -2.91
CA VAL A 35 -8.89 1.39 -4.09
C VAL A 35 -7.98 0.19 -4.34
N PHE A 36 -7.41 -0.40 -3.28
CA PHE A 36 -6.37 -1.44 -3.41
C PHE A 36 -6.91 -2.87 -3.37
N SER A 37 -8.15 -3.10 -2.94
CA SER A 37 -8.78 -4.43 -2.89
C SER A 37 -8.82 -5.18 -4.23
N PRO A 38 -8.92 -4.53 -5.42
CA PRO A 38 -8.81 -5.26 -6.69
C PRO A 38 -7.42 -5.86 -6.93
N LEU A 39 -6.39 -5.39 -6.21
CA LEU A 39 -5.02 -5.92 -6.24
C LEU A 39 -4.80 -7.01 -5.18
N TRP A 40 -5.82 -7.43 -4.42
CA TRP A 40 -5.70 -8.51 -3.45
C TRP A 40 -5.66 -9.87 -4.15
N LYS A 41 -4.48 -10.16 -4.70
CA LYS A 41 -4.12 -11.45 -5.27
C LYS A 41 -2.68 -11.78 -4.84
N PRO A 42 -2.41 -13.03 -4.41
CA PRO A 42 -1.12 -13.42 -3.84
C PRO A 42 0.02 -13.51 -4.87
N ASP A 43 -0.21 -13.14 -6.12
CA ASP A 43 0.77 -13.12 -7.23
C ASP A 43 1.11 -11.70 -7.69
N ILE A 44 0.68 -10.68 -6.94
CA ILE A 44 0.92 -9.27 -7.22
C ILE A 44 2.07 -8.71 -6.38
N TYR A 45 2.92 -7.91 -7.02
CA TYR A 45 3.95 -7.08 -6.40
C TYR A 45 3.56 -5.61 -6.46
N LEU A 46 3.44 -4.96 -5.30
CA LEU A 46 3.10 -3.54 -5.18
C LEU A 46 4.31 -2.73 -4.72
N ASP A 47 4.80 -1.82 -5.56
CA ASP A 47 5.94 -0.95 -5.24
C ASP A 47 5.49 0.49 -4.95
N LEU A 48 5.67 0.89 -3.69
CA LEU A 48 5.29 2.18 -3.11
C LEU A 48 6.50 3.02 -2.68
N ARG A 49 7.74 2.60 -3.00
CA ARG A 49 8.96 3.31 -2.58
C ARG A 49 8.93 4.78 -2.97
N GLY A 50 9.43 5.65 -2.09
CA GLY A 50 9.47 7.10 -2.36
C GLY A 50 8.11 7.80 -2.27
N ASN A 51 7.11 7.20 -1.62
CA ASN A 51 5.85 7.85 -1.25
C ASN A 51 5.81 8.19 0.25
N PRO A 52 5.19 9.30 0.66
CA PRO A 52 5.05 9.71 2.07
C PRO A 52 3.93 8.94 2.81
N ILE A 53 3.98 7.61 2.79
CA ILE A 53 2.92 6.74 3.33
C ILE A 53 2.74 6.97 4.84
N LYS A 54 1.49 7.20 5.25
CA LYS A 54 1.08 7.18 6.65
C LYS A 54 0.55 5.79 6.99
N CYS A 55 1.26 5.10 7.86
CA CYS A 55 0.90 3.80 8.40
C CYS A 55 0.06 3.99 9.66
N ASP A 56 -1.25 4.00 9.47
CA ASP A 56 -2.27 4.02 10.51
C ASP A 56 -3.35 2.97 10.18
N SER A 57 -4.44 2.93 10.94
CA SER A 57 -5.51 1.97 10.75
C SER A 57 -6.12 1.91 9.35
N ARG A 58 -5.92 2.92 8.49
CA ARG A 58 -6.41 2.91 7.12
C ARG A 58 -5.66 1.96 6.19
N ILE A 59 -4.52 1.43 6.62
CA ILE A 59 -3.76 0.43 5.87
C ILE A 59 -3.80 -0.94 6.54
N LEU A 60 -4.74 -1.18 7.48
CA LEU A 60 -4.84 -2.45 8.22
C LEU A 60 -4.90 -3.68 7.31
N TRP A 61 -5.51 -3.56 6.13
CA TRP A 61 -5.55 -4.63 5.13
C TRP A 61 -4.16 -5.15 4.72
N THR A 62 -3.09 -4.36 4.84
CA THR A 62 -1.74 -4.79 4.49
C THR A 62 -1.19 -5.85 5.45
N VAL A 63 -1.81 -6.02 6.63
CA VAL A 63 -1.40 -6.99 7.65
C VAL A 63 -2.49 -8.01 7.99
N THR A 64 -3.77 -7.71 7.74
CA THR A 64 -4.90 -8.61 8.07
C THR A 64 -5.44 -9.43 6.90
N SER A 65 -5.25 -8.99 5.65
CA SER A 65 -5.82 -9.68 4.49
C SER A 65 -4.95 -10.86 4.03
N GLU A 66 -5.52 -12.07 4.03
CA GLU A 66 -4.85 -13.29 3.53
C GLU A 66 -4.59 -13.25 2.02
N THR A 67 -5.36 -12.47 1.28
CA THR A 67 -5.28 -12.35 -0.17
C THR A 67 -4.53 -11.11 -0.63
N LYS A 68 -3.91 -10.34 0.27
CA LYS A 68 -3.11 -9.15 -0.07
C LYS A 68 -2.02 -9.48 -1.12
N PRO A 69 -1.47 -8.46 -1.82
CA PRO A 69 -0.30 -8.63 -2.67
C PRO A 69 0.82 -9.42 -1.98
N GLU A 70 1.50 -10.28 -2.73
CA GLU A 70 2.62 -11.10 -2.23
C GLU A 70 3.68 -10.26 -1.54
N ARG A 71 3.96 -9.08 -2.12
CA ARG A 71 4.94 -8.13 -1.63
C ARG A 71 4.40 -6.72 -1.71
N ILE A 72 4.57 -5.97 -0.62
CA ILE A 72 4.27 -4.55 -0.53
C ILE A 72 5.58 -3.82 -0.20
N ILE A 73 6.26 -3.37 -1.25
CA ILE A 73 7.56 -2.72 -1.12
C ILE A 73 7.34 -1.23 -0.84
N GLY A 74 7.45 -0.84 0.42
CA GLY A 74 7.30 0.55 0.83
C GLY A 74 7.73 0.74 2.26
N LYS A 75 7.93 1.99 2.66
CA LYS A 75 8.28 2.36 4.03
C LYS A 75 7.28 3.37 4.56
N CYS A 76 7.01 3.28 5.86
CA CYS A 76 6.24 4.29 6.57
C CYS A 76 7.05 5.58 6.69
N VAL A 77 6.41 6.72 6.42
CA VAL A 77 6.96 8.06 6.70
C VAL A 77 6.26 8.67 7.92
N HIS A 78 4.99 8.35 8.10
CA HIS A 78 4.24 8.70 9.30
C HIS A 78 3.55 7.45 9.87
N PRO A 79 3.20 7.45 11.16
CA PRO A 79 3.61 8.42 12.18
C PRO A 79 5.12 8.28 12.52
N LYS A 80 5.67 9.23 13.29
CA LYS A 80 7.13 9.35 13.52
C LYS A 80 7.75 8.07 14.08
N GLN A 81 7.04 7.34 14.94
CA GLN A 81 7.51 6.09 15.55
C GLN A 81 7.66 4.95 14.54
N LEU A 82 6.96 5.00 13.40
CA LEU A 82 7.09 4.01 12.34
C LEU A 82 8.00 4.49 11.21
N PHE A 83 8.62 5.67 11.31
CA PHE A 83 9.44 6.23 10.25
C PHE A 83 10.54 5.24 9.79
N GLY A 84 10.52 4.90 8.50
CA GLY A 84 11.49 4.01 7.87
C GLY A 84 11.19 2.51 8.01
N LYS A 85 10.19 2.11 8.80
CA LYS A 85 9.75 0.71 8.92
C LYS A 85 9.13 0.24 7.61
N ASN A 86 9.43 -0.99 7.18
CA ASN A 86 8.85 -1.54 5.96
C ASN A 86 7.38 -1.90 6.20
N ILE A 87 6.54 -1.71 5.19
CA ILE A 87 5.10 -2.02 5.28
C ILE A 87 4.85 -3.52 5.46
N ASP A 88 5.61 -4.38 4.77
CA ASP A 88 5.50 -5.84 4.92
C ASP A 88 5.96 -6.37 6.30
N ASP A 89 6.65 -5.56 7.11
CA ASP A 89 7.12 -5.93 8.46
C ASP A 89 6.19 -5.40 9.57
N LEU A 90 5.06 -4.80 9.22
CA LEU A 90 4.09 -4.26 10.19
C LEU A 90 3.24 -5.38 10.79
N THR A 91 2.80 -5.14 12.03
CA THR A 91 1.75 -5.92 12.70
C THR A 91 0.48 -5.07 12.85
N GLU A 92 -0.63 -5.71 13.21
CA GLU A 92 -1.87 -4.99 13.54
C GLU A 92 -1.69 -4.01 14.71
N GLU A 93 -0.91 -4.41 15.72
CA GLU A 93 -0.58 -3.59 16.89
C GLU A 93 0.19 -2.31 16.51
N ASP A 94 1.08 -2.37 15.50
CA ASP A 94 1.82 -1.19 15.03
C ASP A 94 0.90 -0.08 14.52
N LEU A 95 -0.26 -0.44 13.96
CA LEU A 95 -1.15 0.48 13.26
C LEU A 95 -2.11 1.25 14.20
N ASN A 96 -2.11 0.93 15.51
CA ASN A 96 -2.99 1.52 16.53
C ASN A 96 -4.47 1.57 16.09
N CYS A 97 -5.00 0.40 15.70
CA CYS A 97 -6.40 0.25 15.27
C CYS A 97 -7.34 0.04 16.45
#